data_AF-A0A397TYT9-F1
#
_entry.id   AF-A0A397TYT9-F1
#
_cell.length_a   1.000
_cell.length_b   1.000
_cell.length_c   1.000
_cell.angle_alpha   90.00
_cell.angle_beta   90.00
_cell.angle_gamma   90.00
#
_symmetry.space_group_name_H-M   'P 1'
#
loop_
_entity.id
_entity.type
_entity.pdbx_description
1 polymer ?
#
loop_
_entity_poly.entity_id
_entity_poly.type
_entity_poly.pdbx_seq_one_letter_code
_entity_poly.pdbx_strand_id
1 'polypeptide(L)'
;MVFTLGYYGSKGSSVIFFTFVSLFIESKRLTLDMTKPQKPLEYLNQVLVPETAIRLIAQDRGGITLREARKIMEDSREFGMYVHDVEEEDI
;
A
#
# COMPACT_ATOMS: atom_id res chain seq x y z
N MET A 1 11.87 -0.99 -7.98
CA MET A 1 11.11 -2.13 -7.42
C MET A 1 9.67 -1.66 -7.27
N VAL A 2 8.72 -2.24 -8.03
CA VAL A 2 7.29 -1.89 -7.90
C VAL A 2 6.75 -2.71 -6.72
N PHE A 3 6.34 -2.02 -5.66
CA PHE A 3 5.71 -2.68 -4.51
C PHE A 3 4.26 -2.99 -4.88
N THR A 4 3.93 -4.26 -5.02
CA THR A 4 2.57 -4.72 -5.29
C THR A 4 2.01 -5.28 -4.00
N LEU A 5 0.91 -4.69 -3.52
CA LEU A 5 0.19 -5.15 -2.33
C LEU A 5 -0.59 -6.42 -2.67
N GLY A 6 0.08 -7.56 -2.80
CA GLY A 6 -0.54 -8.81 -3.27
C GLY A 6 -1.90 -9.10 -2.63
N TYR A 7 -2.03 -8.95 -1.31
CA TYR A 7 -3.27 -9.27 -0.61
C TYR A 7 -4.48 -8.39 -0.99
N TYR A 8 -4.27 -7.11 -1.31
CA TYR A 8 -5.35 -6.18 -1.70
C TYR A 8 -5.32 -5.77 -3.18
N GLY A 9 -4.34 -6.26 -3.93
CA GLY A 9 -4.09 -5.91 -5.32
C GLY A 9 -3.76 -4.44 -5.58
N SER A 10 -3.78 -4.08 -6.86
CA SER A 10 -3.57 -2.72 -7.38
C SER A 10 -4.62 -1.75 -6.82
N LYS A 11 -5.90 -2.15 -6.84
CA LYS A 11 -7.04 -1.36 -6.38
C LYS A 11 -6.94 -1.00 -4.90
N GLY A 12 -6.59 -1.96 -4.05
CA GLY A 12 -6.39 -1.69 -2.62
C GLY A 12 -5.23 -0.75 -2.37
N SER A 13 -4.13 -0.89 -3.11
CA SER A 13 -3.00 0.05 -3.06
C SER A 13 -3.42 1.47 -3.43
N SER A 14 -4.20 1.64 -4.50
CA SER A 14 -4.73 2.94 -4.91
C SER A 14 -5.63 3.55 -3.83
N VAL A 15 -6.52 2.78 -3.20
CA VAL A 15 -7.39 3.27 -2.12
C VAL A 15 -6.56 3.77 -0.93
N ILE A 16 -5.57 2.99 -0.48
CA ILE A 16 -4.68 3.42 0.63
C ILE A 16 -3.92 4.69 0.23
N PHE A 17 -3.36 4.73 -0.98
CA PHE A 17 -2.61 5.88 -1.49
C PHE A 17 -3.46 7.15 -1.51
N PHE A 18 -4.64 7.14 -2.15
CA PHE A 18 -5.49 8.32 -2.24
C PHE A 18 -6.02 8.78 -0.88
N THR A 19 -6.29 7.83 0.03
CA THR A 19 -6.63 8.15 1.42
C THR A 19 -5.50 8.94 2.09
N PHE A 20 -4.24 8.53 1.89
CA PHE A 20 -3.08 9.23 2.44
C PHE A 20 -2.79 10.56 1.75
N VAL A 21 -3.03 10.68 0.46
CA VAL A 21 -2.94 11.98 -0.23
C VAL A 21 -3.87 12.98 0.45
N SER A 22 -5.12 12.60 0.70
CA SER A 22 -6.06 13.50 1.37
C SER A 22 -5.69 13.78 2.83
N LEU A 23 -5.32 12.74 3.59
CA LEU A 23 -5.00 12.87 5.01
C LEU A 23 -3.70 13.61 5.32
N PHE A 24 -2.72 13.56 4.42
CA PHE A 24 -1.35 14.01 4.69
C PHE A 24 -0.82 15.07 3.73
N ILE A 25 -1.12 14.95 2.43
CA ILE A 25 -0.62 15.88 1.41
C ILE A 25 -1.54 17.10 1.32
N GLU A 26 -2.83 16.89 1.08
CA GLU A 26 -3.82 17.98 0.96
C GLU A 26 -3.94 18.76 2.27
N SER A 27 -3.93 18.05 3.40
CA SER A 27 -3.97 18.68 4.73
C SER A 27 -2.62 19.28 5.16
N LYS A 28 -1.56 19.19 4.34
CA LYS A 28 -0.19 19.68 4.62
C LYS A 28 0.42 19.16 5.93
N ARG A 29 0.08 17.93 6.34
CA ARG A 29 0.60 17.28 7.56
C ARG A 29 1.92 16.56 7.35
N LEU A 30 2.20 16.11 6.11
CA LEU A 30 3.46 15.48 5.75
C LEU A 30 4.31 16.48 4.96
N THR A 31 5.40 16.94 5.57
CA THR A 31 6.26 17.98 5.01
C THR A 31 7.56 17.38 4.46
N LEU A 32 8.25 18.16 3.61
CA LEU A 32 9.56 17.77 3.08
C LEU A 32 10.58 17.47 4.19
N ASP A 33 10.59 18.25 5.27
CA ASP A 33 11.53 18.03 6.38
C ASP A 33 11.32 16.69 7.08
N MET A 34 10.08 16.19 7.11
CA MET A 34 9.74 14.89 7.71
C MET A 34 10.13 13.71 6.81
N THR A 35 10.18 13.91 5.50
CA THR A 35 10.35 12.82 4.52
C THR A 35 11.72 12.78 3.85
N LYS A 36 12.60 13.74 4.15
CA LYS A 36 13.96 13.80 3.61
C LYS A 36 14.68 12.45 3.79
N PRO A 37 15.40 11.96 2.77
CA PRO A 37 15.73 12.65 1.51
C PRO A 37 14.63 12.60 0.43
N GLN A 38 13.52 11.91 0.66
CA GLN A 38 12.45 11.70 -0.32
C GLN A 38 11.44 12.85 -0.33
N LYS A 39 10.75 13.03 -1.46
CA LYS A 39 9.57 13.92 -1.51
C LYS A 39 8.41 13.29 -0.73
N PRO A 40 7.49 14.07 -0.16
CA PRO A 40 6.37 13.54 0.63
C PRO A 40 5.54 12.48 -0.09
N LEU A 41 5.29 12.68 -1.39
CA LEU A 41 4.53 11.73 -2.20
C LEU A 41 5.29 10.41 -2.45
N GLU A 42 6.61 10.49 -2.62
CA GLU A 42 7.48 9.31 -2.79
C GLU A 42 7.52 8.51 -1.48
N TYR A 43 7.70 9.19 -0.35
CA TYR A 43 7.69 8.59 0.98
C TYR A 43 6.34 7.91 1.27
N LEU A 44 5.23 8.58 0.94
CA LEU A 44 3.90 8.02 1.08
C LEU A 44 3.78 6.70 0.29
N ASN A 45 4.18 6.69 -0.98
CA ASN A 45 4.04 5.52 -1.84
C ASN A 45 5.01 4.38 -1.48
N GLN A 46 6.25 4.70 -1.14
CA GLN A 46 7.32 3.71 -0.92
C GLN A 46 7.41 3.21 0.52
N VAL A 47 6.84 3.95 1.48
CA VAL A 47 6.93 3.63 2.92
C VAL A 47 5.54 3.48 3.52
N LEU A 48 4.73 4.54 3.52
CA LEU A 48 3.48 4.54 4.27
C LEU A 48 2.46 3.54 3.71
N VAL A 49 2.29 3.49 2.39
CA VAL A 49 1.36 2.54 1.73
C VAL A 49 1.75 1.09 2.05
N PRO A 50 3.00 0.64 1.83
CA PRO A 50 3.48 -0.67 2.27
C PRO A 50 3.27 -0.99 3.75
N GLU A 51 3.65 -0.07 4.64
CA GLU A 51 3.53 -0.30 6.09
C GLU A 51 2.08 -0.43 6.53
N THR A 52 1.20 0.36 5.93
CA THR A 52 -0.23 0.35 6.24
C THR A 52 -0.88 -0.93 5.76
N ALA A 53 -0.53 -1.39 4.56
CA ALA A 53 -1.04 -2.65 4.05
C ALA A 53 -0.69 -3.84 4.95
N ILE A 54 0.55 -3.92 5.44
CA ILE A 54 0.97 -4.96 6.38
C ILE A 54 0.13 -4.89 7.67
N ARG A 55 -0.11 -3.68 8.20
CA ARG A 55 -0.92 -3.49 9.41
C ARG A 55 -2.38 -3.88 9.20
N LEU A 56 -2.96 -3.55 8.05
CA LEU A 56 -4.32 -3.95 7.69
C LEU A 56 -4.42 -5.48 7.58
N ILE A 57 -3.47 -6.13 6.89
CA ILE A 57 -3.43 -7.61 6.80
C ILE A 57 -3.32 -8.24 8.19
N ALA A 58 -2.49 -7.67 9.06
CA ALA A 58 -2.35 -8.15 10.43
C ALA A 58 -3.69 -8.09 11.19
N GLN A 59 -4.43 -6.99 11.02
CA GLN A 59 -5.76 -6.80 11.61
C GLN A 59 -6.79 -7.79 11.04
N ASP A 60 -6.86 -7.92 9.71
CA ASP A 60 -7.77 -8.84 9.00
C ASP A 60 -7.59 -10.29 9.44
N ARG A 61 -6.35 -10.69 9.74
CA ARG A 61 -6.00 -12.06 10.16
C ARG A 61 -6.13 -12.29 11.67
N GLY A 62 -6.79 -11.40 12.40
CA GLY A 62 -7.03 -11.54 13.84
C GLY A 62 -5.85 -11.10 14.72
N GLY A 63 -5.05 -10.14 14.25
CA GLY A 63 -3.97 -9.54 15.03
C GLY A 63 -2.65 -10.33 15.00
N ILE A 64 -2.34 -11.00 13.88
CA ILE A 64 -1.06 -11.71 13.69
C ILE A 64 0.14 -10.73 13.73
N THR A 65 1.35 -11.28 13.80
CA THR A 65 2.56 -10.44 13.81
C THR A 65 2.75 -9.73 12.46
N LEU A 66 3.39 -8.55 12.47
CA LEU A 66 3.71 -7.83 11.23
C LEU A 66 4.64 -8.63 10.29
N ARG A 67 5.44 -9.55 10.85
CA ARG A 67 6.28 -10.46 10.06
C ARG A 67 5.43 -11.48 9.31
N GLU A 68 4.44 -12.07 9.96
CA GLU A 68 3.51 -13.00 9.33
C GLU A 68 2.64 -12.28 8.29
N ALA A 69 2.14 -11.09 8.61
CA ALA A 69 1.36 -10.27 7.68
C ALA A 69 2.18 -9.87 6.43
N ARG A 70 3.46 -9.52 6.60
CA ARG A 70 4.38 -9.27 5.48
C ARG A 70 4.53 -10.52 4.61
N LYS A 71 4.72 -11.69 5.22
CA LYS A 71 4.82 -12.95 4.49
C LYS A 71 3.54 -13.23 3.68
N ILE A 72 2.37 -13.05 4.28
CA ILE A 72 1.08 -13.20 3.59
C ILE A 72 0.97 -12.24 2.41
N MET A 73 1.38 -10.98 2.59
CA MET A 73 1.36 -9.99 1.51
C MET A 73 2.25 -10.38 0.33
N GLU A 74 3.45 -10.90 0.62
CA GLU A 74 4.41 -11.40 -0.38
C GLU A 74 3.91 -12.66 -1.08
N ASP A 75 3.42 -13.64 -0.32
CA ASP A 75 2.84 -14.89 -0.83
C ASP A 75 1.59 -14.63 -1.68
N SER A 76 0.84 -13.56 -1.38
CA SER A 76 -0.37 -13.17 -2.12
C SER A 76 -0.07 -12.38 -3.40
N ARG A 77 1.20 -12.11 -3.75
CA ARG A 77 1.55 -11.25 -4.87
C ARG A 77 1.02 -11.75 -6.21
N GLU A 78 1.24 -13.02 -6.52
CA GLU A 78 0.83 -13.61 -7.80
C GLU A 78 -0.70 -13.66 -7.93
N PHE A 79 -1.38 -14.10 -6.87
CA PHE A 79 -2.84 -14.12 -6.82
C PHE A 79 -3.44 -12.71 -6.91
N GLY A 80 -2.90 -11.75 -6.18
CA GLY A 80 -3.33 -10.36 -6.20
C GLY A 80 -3.16 -9.69 -7.56
N MET A 81 -2.07 -10.01 -8.27
CA MET A 81 -1.89 -9.58 -9.65
C MET A 81 -2.90 -10.23 -10.58
N TYR A 82 -3.24 -11.50 -10.41
CA TYR A 82 -4.21 -12.17 -11.29
C TYR A 82 -5.66 -11.70 -11.07
N VAL A 83 -6.08 -11.49 -9.81
CA VAL A 83 -7.46 -11.14 -9.45
C VAL A 83 -7.74 -9.64 -9.58
N HIS A 84 -6.69 -8.81 -9.52
CA HIS A 84 -6.79 -7.36 -9.58
C HIS A 84 -5.88 -6.75 -10.64
N ASP A 85 -5.38 -7.53 -11.59
CA ASP A 85 -4.91 -6.95 -12.85
C ASP A 85 -6.12 -6.31 -13.48
N VAL A 86 -5.87 -5.12 -13.99
CA VAL A 86 -6.84 -4.31 -14.69
C VAL A 86 -7.43 -5.23 -15.76
N GLU A 87 -8.73 -5.50 -15.71
CA GLU A 87 -9.45 -5.79 -16.94
C GLU A 87 -9.15 -4.60 -17.85
N GLU A 88 -8.21 -4.77 -18.79
CA GLU A 88 -8.45 -4.24 -20.12
C GLU A 88 -9.76 -4.91 -20.57
N GLU A 89 -10.90 -4.35 -20.16
CA GLU A 89 -12.10 -4.51 -20.96
C GLU A 89 -11.77 -3.85 -22.30
N ASP A 90 -11.33 -4.68 -23.23
CA ASP A 90 -11.50 -4.48 -24.66
C ASP A 90 -12.94 -4.01 -24.91
N ILE A 91 -13.14 -2.73 -25.23
CA ILE A 91 -14.01 -2.13 -26.29
C ILE A 91 -14.07 -0.60 -26.13
#